data_AF-A0A3N5R338-F1
#
_entry.id   AF-A0A3N5R338-F1
#
_cell.length_a   1.000
_cell.length_b   1.000
_cell.length_c   1.000
_cell.angle_alpha   90.00
_cell.angle_beta   90.00
_cell.angle_gamma   90.00
#
_symmetry.space_group_name_H-M   'P 1'
#
loop_
_entity.id
_entity.type
_entity.pdbx_description
1 polymer ?
#
loop_
_entity_poly.entity_id
_entity_poly.type
_entity_poly.pdbx_seq_one_letter_code
_entity_poly.pdbx_strand_id
1 'polypeptide(L)'
;MCLIIAGFFVVRIARRAQYLTIMDFFEHRYGKAMSIAGTAVQIVTYFGWTAAQIVAGGAILQALLGWPLQSGMILVATVVTIYTIIGGLWADTALDFMQMFLTCAGLIMIMAGIISSVGGLRELFGLAGAVNITEGNEFAIWPTKDDGYYGYFGINGFMYYIAAWLSLGLGAIPAQDYLQRTCAAKNESTAVKSTFVAAALYISFGVLSPLIGVVAFGALGADLTAEQNEFTLIM
;
A
#
# COMPACT_ATOMS: atom_id res chain seq x y z
N MET A 1 8.75 4.74 5.64
CA MET A 1 9.11 5.01 7.05
C MET A 1 9.08 3.75 7.90
N CYS A 2 7.95 3.04 7.98
CA CYS A 2 7.79 1.77 8.70
C CYS A 2 8.93 0.77 8.49
N LEU A 3 9.31 0.49 7.23
CA LEU A 3 10.37 -0.46 6.90
C LEU A 3 11.71 -0.06 7.53
N ILE A 4 12.09 1.21 7.47
CA ILE A 4 13.34 1.70 8.07
C ILE A 4 13.31 1.48 9.58
N ILE A 5 12.22 1.90 10.25
CA ILE A 5 12.05 1.76 11.71
C ILE A 5 12.04 0.28 12.11
N ALA A 6 11.27 -0.54 11.41
CA ALA A 6 11.13 -1.96 11.67
C ALA A 6 12.45 -2.71 11.45
N GLY A 7 13.20 -2.37 10.40
CA GLY A 7 14.51 -2.97 10.11
C GLY A 7 15.54 -2.71 11.21
N PHE A 8 15.57 -1.49 11.76
CA PHE A 8 16.49 -1.14 12.86
C PHE A 8 16.11 -1.80 14.19
N PHE A 9 14.83 -1.74 14.57
CA PHE A 9 14.39 -2.10 15.92
C PHE A 9 13.64 -3.44 15.98
N VAL A 10 12.61 -3.61 15.16
CA VAL A 10 11.63 -4.70 15.34
C VAL A 10 12.14 -6.03 14.79
N VAL A 11 12.71 -6.05 13.58
CA VAL A 11 13.13 -7.27 12.89
C VAL A 11 14.19 -8.03 13.70
N ARG A 12 15.17 -7.30 14.25
CA ARG A 12 16.23 -7.89 15.06
C ARG A 12 15.68 -8.48 16.36
N ILE A 13 14.81 -7.75 17.05
CA ILE A 13 14.19 -8.21 18.31
C ILE A 13 13.34 -9.45 18.07
N ALA A 14 12.45 -9.39 17.09
CA ALA A 14 11.52 -10.47 16.80
C ALA A 14 12.23 -11.77 16.41
N ARG A 15 13.27 -11.68 15.56
CA ARG A 15 14.06 -12.84 15.17
C ARG A 15 14.85 -13.43 16.33
N ARG A 16 15.50 -12.61 17.17
CA ARG A 16 16.28 -13.14 18.31
C ARG A 16 15.40 -13.82 19.36
N ALA A 17 14.19 -13.32 19.55
CA ALA A 17 13.20 -13.92 20.42
C ALA A 17 12.45 -15.12 19.80
N GLN A 18 12.71 -15.44 18.52
CA GLN A 18 12.07 -16.54 17.78
C GLN A 18 10.54 -16.44 17.76
N TYR A 19 10.00 -15.21 17.73
CA TYR A 19 8.56 -15.00 17.58
C TYR A 19 8.10 -15.39 16.17
N LEU A 20 6.97 -16.13 16.10
CA LEU A 20 6.31 -16.49 14.85
C LEU A 20 5.19 -15.52 14.52
N THR A 21 4.53 -14.98 15.55
CA THR A 21 3.48 -13.99 15.41
C THR A 21 3.80 -12.73 16.21
N ILE A 22 3.17 -11.63 15.80
CA ILE A 22 3.21 -10.38 16.56
C ILE A 22 2.55 -10.56 17.93
N MET A 23 1.55 -11.43 18.01
CA MET A 23 0.83 -11.71 19.24
C MET A 23 1.70 -12.48 20.24
N ASP A 24 2.70 -13.25 19.79
CA ASP A 24 3.69 -13.89 20.68
C ASP A 24 4.46 -12.84 21.49
N PHE A 25 4.82 -11.71 20.87
CA PHE A 25 5.45 -10.59 21.56
C PHE A 25 4.51 -9.98 22.60
N PHE A 26 3.24 -9.75 22.24
CA PHE A 26 2.25 -9.19 23.17
C PHE A 26 1.93 -10.15 24.32
N GLU A 27 1.91 -11.46 24.06
CA GLU A 27 1.74 -12.48 25.08
C GLU A 27 2.90 -12.48 26.07
N HIS A 28 4.13 -12.47 25.57
CA HIS A 28 5.32 -12.46 26.41
C HIS A 28 5.43 -11.18 27.26
N ARG A 29 5.03 -10.03 26.69
CA ARG A 29 5.19 -8.72 27.33
C ARG A 29 4.03 -8.30 28.24
N TYR A 30 2.81 -8.69 27.90
CA TYR A 30 1.57 -8.23 28.54
C TYR A 30 0.61 -9.35 28.96
N GLY A 31 0.95 -10.61 28.69
CA GLY A 31 0.18 -11.78 29.07
C GLY A 31 -0.86 -12.21 28.04
N LYS A 32 -1.43 -13.39 28.29
CA LYS A 32 -2.32 -14.10 27.35
C LYS A 32 -3.60 -13.35 27.00
N ALA A 33 -4.17 -12.57 27.93
CA ALA A 33 -5.38 -11.80 27.69
C ALA A 33 -5.19 -10.76 26.55
N MET A 34 -4.05 -10.08 26.54
CA MET A 34 -3.70 -9.12 25.49
C MET A 34 -3.46 -9.79 24.14
N SER A 35 -2.82 -10.96 24.13
CA SER A 35 -2.60 -11.77 22.93
C SER A 35 -3.92 -12.18 22.27
N ILE A 36 -4.89 -12.66 23.06
CA ILE A 36 -6.22 -13.05 22.56
C ILE A 36 -6.97 -11.83 22.00
N ALA A 37 -7.02 -10.73 22.76
CA ALA A 37 -7.69 -9.52 22.32
C ALA A 37 -7.06 -8.96 21.03
N GLY A 38 -5.73 -8.91 20.96
CA GLY A 38 -4.99 -8.46 19.78
C GLY A 38 -5.22 -9.37 18.57
N THR A 39 -5.23 -10.69 18.77
CA THR A 39 -5.52 -11.67 17.71
C THR A 39 -6.91 -11.46 17.12
N ALA A 40 -7.93 -11.26 17.97
CA ALA A 40 -9.30 -11.03 17.51
C ALA A 40 -9.40 -9.77 16.64
N VAL A 41 -8.77 -8.66 17.07
CA VAL A 41 -8.71 -7.43 16.28
C VAL A 41 -7.99 -7.66 14.95
N GLN A 42 -6.85 -8.37 14.98
CA GLN A 42 -6.04 -8.63 13.80
C GLN A 42 -6.80 -9.46 12.75
N ILE A 43 -7.58 -10.47 13.16
CA ILE A 43 -8.44 -11.26 12.27
C ILE A 43 -9.45 -10.36 11.55
N VAL A 44 -10.14 -9.49 12.30
CA VAL A 44 -11.14 -8.58 11.71
C VAL A 44 -10.49 -7.62 10.71
N THR A 45 -9.33 -7.06 11.05
CA THR A 45 -8.59 -6.16 10.16
C THR A 45 -8.13 -6.86 8.88
N TYR A 46 -7.54 -8.06 8.97
CA TYR A 46 -7.09 -8.80 7.78
C TYR A 46 -8.25 -9.29 6.93
N PHE A 47 -9.41 -9.59 7.53
CA PHE A 47 -10.61 -9.93 6.78
C PHE A 47 -11.06 -8.77 5.90
N GLY A 48 -11.17 -7.56 6.48
CA GLY A 48 -11.52 -6.34 5.74
C GLY A 48 -10.50 -6.02 4.64
N TRP A 49 -9.21 -6.13 4.96
CA TRP A 49 -8.14 -5.91 3.98
C TRP A 49 -8.21 -6.90 2.82
N THR A 50 -8.38 -8.19 3.09
CA THR A 50 -8.47 -9.23 2.06
C THR A 50 -9.71 -9.05 1.19
N ALA A 51 -10.85 -8.70 1.79
CA ALA A 51 -12.06 -8.40 1.06
C ALA A 51 -11.86 -7.23 0.08
N ALA A 52 -11.25 -6.12 0.53
CA ALA A 52 -10.95 -4.99 -0.32
C ALA A 52 -10.05 -5.39 -1.52
N GLN A 53 -9.05 -6.24 -1.31
CA GLN A 53 -8.19 -6.73 -2.39
C GLN A 53 -8.94 -7.58 -3.42
N ILE A 54 -9.90 -8.42 -3.00
CA ILE A 54 -10.75 -9.20 -3.91
C ILE A 54 -11.65 -8.27 -4.74
N VAL A 55 -12.24 -7.26 -4.12
CA VAL A 55 -13.06 -6.25 -4.82
C VAL A 55 -12.20 -5.51 -5.85
N ALA A 56 -11.01 -5.04 -5.48
CA ALA A 56 -10.09 -4.36 -6.38
C ALA A 56 -9.70 -5.25 -7.57
N GLY A 57 -9.38 -6.53 -7.34
CA GLY A 57 -9.10 -7.50 -8.40
C GLY A 57 -10.29 -7.70 -9.34
N GLY A 58 -11.50 -7.78 -8.80
CA GLY A 58 -12.74 -7.86 -9.58
C GLY A 58 -12.96 -6.60 -10.44
N ALA A 59 -12.71 -5.42 -9.88
CA ALA A 59 -12.85 -4.14 -10.58
C ALA A 59 -11.86 -4.02 -11.76
N ILE A 60 -10.63 -4.54 -11.61
CA ILE A 60 -9.65 -4.60 -12.71
C ILE A 60 -10.20 -5.48 -13.86
N LEU A 61 -10.77 -6.65 -13.56
CA LEU A 61 -11.35 -7.52 -14.59
C LEU A 61 -12.57 -6.88 -15.27
N GLN A 62 -13.40 -6.17 -14.51
CA GLN A 62 -14.52 -5.42 -15.06
C GLN A 62 -14.03 -4.32 -16.01
N ALA A 63 -13.02 -3.55 -15.61
CA ALA A 63 -12.47 -2.46 -16.42
C ALA A 63 -11.79 -2.96 -17.70
N LEU A 64 -11.10 -4.11 -17.66
CA LEU A 64 -10.36 -4.63 -18.81
C LEU A 64 -11.19 -5.51 -19.75
N LEU A 65 -12.08 -6.34 -19.19
CA LEU A 65 -12.82 -7.37 -19.95
C LEU A 65 -14.32 -7.08 -20.04
N GLY A 66 -14.84 -6.07 -19.33
CA GLY A 66 -16.28 -5.78 -19.26
C GLY A 66 -17.08 -6.82 -18.48
N TRP A 67 -16.43 -7.66 -17.67
CA TRP A 67 -17.11 -8.72 -16.91
C TRP A 67 -17.93 -8.16 -15.75
N PRO A 68 -19.01 -8.83 -15.32
CA PRO A 68 -19.71 -8.49 -14.09
C PRO A 68 -18.75 -8.54 -12.88
N LEU A 69 -18.78 -7.52 -12.04
CA LEU A 69 -17.91 -7.40 -10.86
C LEU A 69 -17.93 -8.67 -9.99
N GLN A 70 -19.12 -9.21 -9.74
CA GLN A 70 -19.29 -10.42 -8.93
C GLN A 70 -18.56 -11.64 -9.51
N SER A 71 -18.63 -11.83 -10.83
CA SER A 71 -17.93 -12.93 -11.50
C SER A 71 -16.41 -12.74 -11.44
N GLY A 72 -15.93 -11.50 -11.59
CA GLY A 72 -14.53 -11.14 -11.41
C GLY A 72 -14.02 -11.44 -9.99
N MET A 73 -14.78 -11.02 -8.97
CA MET A 73 -14.44 -11.28 -7.56
C MET A 73 -14.36 -12.77 -7.25
N ILE A 74 -15.33 -13.57 -7.73
CA ILE A 74 -15.35 -15.03 -7.51
C ILE A 74 -14.12 -15.67 -8.17
N LEU A 75 -13.78 -15.27 -9.39
CA LEU A 75 -12.59 -15.79 -10.07
C LEU A 75 -11.31 -15.47 -9.29
N VAL A 76 -11.11 -14.20 -8.91
CA VAL A 76 -9.93 -13.75 -8.16
C VAL A 76 -9.83 -14.51 -6.83
N ALA A 77 -10.92 -14.57 -6.07
CA ALA A 77 -10.95 -15.29 -4.80
C ALA A 77 -10.62 -16.77 -4.96
N THR A 78 -11.15 -17.43 -5.99
CA THR A 78 -10.93 -18.86 -6.24
C THR A 78 -9.47 -19.12 -6.60
N VAL A 79 -8.90 -18.35 -7.54
CA VAL A 79 -7.51 -18.52 -7.98
C VAL A 79 -6.55 -18.25 -6.81
N VAL A 80 -6.74 -17.14 -6.10
CA VAL A 80 -5.91 -16.76 -4.95
C VAL A 80 -5.93 -17.82 -3.86
N THR A 81 -7.12 -18.30 -3.52
CA THR A 81 -7.28 -19.33 -2.48
C THR A 81 -6.59 -20.64 -2.87
N ILE A 82 -6.74 -21.08 -4.12
CA ILE A 82 -6.17 -22.35 -4.59
C ILE A 82 -4.64 -22.33 -4.52
N TYR A 83 -3.98 -21.30 -5.08
CA TYR A 83 -2.51 -21.29 -5.06
C TYR A 83 -1.97 -21.09 -3.63
N THR A 84 -2.69 -20.34 -2.79
CA THR A 84 -2.30 -20.11 -1.39
C THR A 84 -2.36 -21.41 -0.58
N ILE A 85 -3.43 -22.20 -0.74
CA ILE A 85 -3.57 -23.50 -0.05
C ILE A 85 -2.49 -24.48 -0.49
N ILE A 86 -2.21 -24.57 -1.80
CA ILE A 86 -1.27 -25.56 -2.35
C ILE A 86 0.18 -25.18 -2.01
N GLY A 87 0.53 -23.90 -2.11
CA GLY A 87 1.92 -23.46 -2.10
C GLY A 87 2.40 -22.85 -0.79
N GLY A 88 1.48 -22.41 0.08
CA GLY A 88 1.80 -21.74 1.34
C GLY A 88 2.69 -20.50 1.15
N LEU A 89 3.42 -20.12 2.21
CA LEU A 89 4.27 -18.91 2.22
C LEU A 89 5.34 -18.91 1.13
N TRP A 90 5.82 -20.09 0.70
CA TRP A 90 6.90 -20.19 -0.27
C TRP A 90 6.41 -19.83 -1.68
N ALA A 91 5.28 -20.38 -2.11
CA ALA A 91 4.68 -20.01 -3.39
C ALA A 91 4.21 -18.56 -3.39
N ASP A 92 3.63 -18.10 -2.29
CA ASP A 92 3.20 -16.71 -2.12
C ASP A 92 4.39 -15.74 -2.29
N THR A 93 5.50 -16.01 -1.60
CA THR A 93 6.72 -15.19 -1.74
C THR A 93 7.31 -15.25 -3.15
N ALA A 94 7.24 -16.41 -3.83
CA ALA A 94 7.73 -16.54 -5.20
C ALA A 94 6.87 -15.77 -6.20
N LEU A 95 5.54 -15.81 -6.04
CA LEU A 95 4.58 -15.02 -6.83
C LEU A 95 4.79 -13.53 -6.61
N ASP A 96 4.90 -13.09 -5.36
CA ASP A 96 5.18 -11.69 -5.00
C ASP A 96 6.46 -11.20 -5.70
N PHE A 97 7.52 -12.02 -5.69
CA PHE A 97 8.78 -11.68 -6.35
C PHE A 97 8.62 -11.50 -7.86
N MET A 98 7.87 -12.38 -8.54
CA MET A 98 7.59 -12.24 -9.97
C MET A 98 6.68 -11.04 -10.26
N GLN A 99 5.61 -10.87 -9.48
CA GLN A 99 4.64 -9.80 -9.65
C GLN A 99 5.27 -8.43 -9.41
N MET A 100 6.27 -8.33 -8.54
CA MET A 100 7.05 -7.11 -8.36
C MET A 100 7.62 -6.57 -9.68
N PHE A 101 8.24 -7.43 -10.49
CA PHE A 101 8.80 -7.01 -11.78
C PHE A 101 7.72 -6.59 -12.77
N LEU A 102 6.60 -7.32 -12.81
CA LEU A 102 5.47 -7.01 -13.68
C LEU A 102 4.86 -5.64 -13.33
N THR A 103 4.62 -5.39 -12.05
CA THR A 103 4.09 -4.11 -11.57
C THR A 103 5.08 -2.97 -11.81
N CYS A 104 6.38 -3.17 -11.55
CA CYS A 104 7.39 -2.14 -11.81
C CYS A 104 7.47 -1.78 -13.30
N ALA A 105 7.48 -2.79 -14.18
CA ALA A 105 7.48 -2.58 -15.62
C ALA A 105 6.18 -1.88 -16.09
N GLY A 106 5.03 -2.30 -15.57
CA GLY A 106 3.74 -1.68 -15.85
C GLY A 106 3.71 -0.20 -15.47
N LEU A 107 4.18 0.15 -14.26
CA LEU A 107 4.27 1.54 -13.80
C LEU A 107 5.19 2.38 -14.69
N ILE A 108 6.35 1.86 -15.10
CA ILE A 108 7.27 2.56 -16.01
C ILE A 108 6.59 2.80 -17.37
N MET A 109 5.95 1.77 -17.94
CA MET A 109 5.30 1.89 -19.26
C MET A 109 4.15 2.90 -19.23
N ILE A 110 3.31 2.87 -18.20
CA ILE A 110 2.21 3.84 -18.04
C ILE A 110 2.76 5.25 -17.88
N MET A 111 3.77 5.44 -17.02
CA MET A 111 4.40 6.74 -16.82
C MET A 111 5.01 7.30 -18.11
N ALA A 112 5.70 6.46 -18.89
CA ALA A 112 6.25 6.87 -20.18
C ALA A 112 5.15 7.26 -21.18
N GLY A 113 4.05 6.51 -21.22
CA GLY A 113 2.87 6.84 -22.02
C GLY A 113 2.27 8.20 -21.66
N ILE A 114 2.08 8.46 -20.36
CA ILE A 114 1.56 9.73 -19.85
C ILE A 114 2.49 10.90 -20.18
N ILE A 115 3.81 10.75 -20.00
CA ILE A 115 4.78 11.78 -20.36
C ILE A 115 4.67 12.14 -21.85
N SER A 116 4.48 11.13 -22.71
CA SER A 116 4.34 11.34 -24.15
C SER A 116 3.02 12.02 -24.54
N SER A 117 1.91 11.69 -23.86
CA SER A 117 0.59 12.27 -24.14
C SER A 117 0.44 13.71 -23.63
N VAL A 118 1.14 14.03 -22.54
CA VAL A 118 1.11 15.36 -21.90
C VAL A 118 2.08 16.36 -22.58
N GLY A 119 2.94 15.90 -23.50
CA GLY A 119 3.86 16.78 -24.23
C GLY A 119 5.24 16.94 -23.56
N GLY A 120 5.59 16.06 -22.64
CA GLY A 120 6.92 15.95 -22.02
C GLY A 120 6.93 16.19 -20.51
N LEU A 121 8.10 15.98 -19.90
CA LEU A 121 8.28 16.09 -18.44
C LEU A 121 7.92 17.48 -17.91
N ARG A 122 8.19 18.54 -18.66
CA ARG A 122 7.92 19.92 -18.24
C ARG A 122 6.43 20.17 -18.04
N GLU A 123 5.61 19.74 -19.00
CA GLU A 123 4.16 19.85 -18.90
C GLU A 123 3.59 18.86 -17.88
N LEU A 124 4.21 17.70 -17.69
CA LEU A 124 3.82 16.77 -16.62
C LEU A 124 3.97 17.41 -15.24
N PHE A 125 5.09 18.10 -14.98
CA PHE A 125 5.29 18.81 -13.73
C PHE A 125 4.34 20.01 -13.60
N GLY A 126 4.03 20.72 -14.70
CA GLY A 126 3.04 21.81 -14.68
C GLY A 126 1.58 21.36 -14.48
N LEU A 127 1.18 20.23 -15.06
CA LEU A 127 -0.16 19.65 -14.89
C LEU A 127 -0.34 18.92 -13.55
N ALA A 128 0.74 18.34 -13.01
CA ALA A 128 0.75 17.84 -11.64
C ALA A 128 0.44 18.97 -10.64
N GLY A 129 0.67 20.23 -11.02
CA GLY A 129 0.28 21.41 -10.28
C GLY A 129 -1.12 21.96 -10.50
N ALA A 130 -1.74 21.66 -11.64
CA ALA A 130 -3.03 22.24 -12.02
C ALA A 130 -4.22 21.55 -11.33
N VAL A 131 -4.00 20.42 -10.64
CA VAL A 131 -5.06 19.67 -9.96
C VAL A 131 -5.23 20.16 -8.52
N ASN A 132 -6.13 21.11 -8.31
CA ASN A 132 -6.62 21.55 -6.99
C ASN A 132 -5.53 21.92 -5.96
N ILE A 133 -4.34 22.29 -6.43
CA ILE A 133 -3.26 22.81 -5.61
C ILE A 133 -2.99 24.22 -6.13
N THR A 134 -2.95 25.20 -5.24
CA THR A 134 -2.62 26.58 -5.60
C THR A 134 -1.31 26.61 -6.40
N GLU A 135 -1.28 27.32 -7.54
CA GLU A 135 -0.08 27.44 -8.40
C GLU A 135 1.17 27.67 -7.54
N GLY A 136 2.15 26.78 -7.64
CA GLY A 136 3.40 26.83 -6.88
C GLY A 136 3.49 25.93 -5.63
N ASN A 137 2.45 25.17 -5.28
CA ASN A 137 2.44 24.29 -4.09
C ASN A 137 2.25 22.78 -4.41
N GLU A 138 2.43 22.45 -5.68
CA GLU A 138 2.14 21.20 -6.40
C GLU A 138 2.79 19.95 -5.80
N PHE A 139 3.90 20.13 -5.08
CA PHE A 139 4.67 19.09 -4.41
C PHE A 139 4.69 19.27 -2.88
N ALA A 140 3.69 19.96 -2.32
CA ALA A 140 3.57 20.12 -0.89
C ALA A 140 3.48 18.76 -0.20
N ILE A 141 4.50 18.46 0.59
CA ILE A 141 4.54 17.22 1.38
C ILE A 141 3.69 17.38 2.65
N TRP A 142 3.26 18.59 2.99
CA TRP A 142 2.48 18.93 4.18
C TRP A 142 1.24 19.76 3.82
N PRO A 143 0.17 19.71 4.63
CA PRO A 143 -1.03 20.51 4.40
C PRO A 143 -0.72 22.00 4.47
N THR A 144 -1.20 22.74 3.48
CA THR A 144 -1.10 24.20 3.42
C THR A 144 -2.42 24.86 3.76
N LYS A 145 -2.41 26.18 3.91
CA LYS A 145 -3.62 26.95 4.24
C LYS A 145 -4.69 26.83 3.16
N ASP A 146 -4.26 26.72 1.91
CA ASP A 146 -5.13 26.78 0.74
C ASP A 146 -5.55 25.38 0.26
N ASP A 147 -4.74 24.34 0.51
CA ASP A 147 -4.98 22.99 -0.03
C ASP A 147 -5.30 21.92 1.06
N GLY A 148 -5.06 22.21 2.35
CA GLY A 148 -5.48 21.35 3.47
C GLY A 148 -4.98 19.90 3.41
N TYR A 149 -5.68 18.98 4.10
CA TYR A 149 -5.51 17.52 3.98
C TYR A 149 -6.88 16.83 3.97
N TYR A 150 -7.23 16.11 2.90
CA TYR A 150 -8.59 15.54 2.69
C TYR A 150 -9.72 16.56 2.92
N GLY A 151 -9.55 17.81 2.51
CA GLY A 151 -10.55 18.88 2.68
C GLY A 151 -10.60 19.50 4.09
N TYR A 152 -9.73 19.09 5.02
CA TYR A 152 -9.58 19.72 6.32
C TYR A 152 -8.45 20.75 6.31
N PHE A 153 -8.71 21.95 6.85
CA PHE A 153 -7.77 23.07 6.85
C PHE A 153 -7.25 23.41 8.25
N GLY A 154 -6.13 24.14 8.31
CA GLY A 154 -5.53 24.61 9.56
C GLY A 154 -5.10 23.48 10.49
N ILE A 155 -5.45 23.60 11.78
CA ILE A 155 -5.05 22.61 12.79
C ILE A 155 -5.66 21.23 12.53
N ASN A 156 -6.90 21.18 12.03
CA ASN A 156 -7.59 19.92 11.75
C ASN A 156 -6.90 19.18 10.59
N GLY A 157 -6.54 19.88 9.51
CA GLY A 157 -5.77 19.29 8.41
C GLY A 157 -4.44 18.72 8.87
N PHE A 158 -3.72 19.45 9.72
CA PHE A 158 -2.46 18.97 10.29
C PHE A 158 -2.64 17.76 11.21
N MET A 159 -3.71 17.70 12.00
CA MET A 159 -4.05 16.55 12.83
C MET A 159 -4.36 15.31 11.99
N TYR A 160 -5.15 15.44 10.92
CA TYR A 160 -5.41 14.32 10.01
C TYR A 160 -4.16 13.87 9.25
N TYR A 161 -3.30 14.80 8.87
CA TYR A 161 -2.01 14.49 8.26
C TYR A 161 -1.14 13.66 9.21
N ILE A 162 -0.99 14.07 10.48
CA ILE A 162 -0.30 13.27 11.49
C ILE A 162 -0.98 11.92 11.69
N ALA A 163 -2.31 11.88 11.76
CA ALA A 163 -3.06 10.64 11.91
C ALA A 163 -2.79 9.68 10.75
N ALA A 164 -2.65 10.18 9.52
CA ALA A 164 -2.27 9.35 8.36
C ALA A 164 -0.84 8.81 8.48
N TRP A 165 0.12 9.62 8.94
CA TRP A 165 1.49 9.14 9.20
C TRP A 165 1.56 8.10 10.31
N LEU A 166 0.75 8.24 11.36
CA LEU A 166 0.67 7.26 12.43
C LEU A 166 -0.04 5.99 11.97
N SER A 167 -1.17 6.12 11.28
CA SER A 167 -1.98 5.00 10.81
C SER A 167 -1.30 4.24 9.68
N LEU A 168 -1.03 4.88 8.55
CA LEU A 168 -0.42 4.23 7.36
C LEU A 168 1.09 4.06 7.53
N GLY A 169 1.75 5.09 8.07
CA GLY A 169 3.21 5.12 8.16
C GLY A 169 3.81 4.24 9.26
N LEU A 170 3.11 4.05 10.39
CA LEU A 170 3.54 3.14 11.47
C LEU A 170 2.69 1.88 11.59
N GLY A 171 1.43 1.88 11.13
CA GLY A 171 0.54 0.71 11.23
C GLY A 171 1.02 -0.52 10.46
N ALA A 172 1.92 -0.36 9.49
CA ALA A 172 2.58 -1.48 8.82
C ALA A 172 3.65 -2.19 9.68
N ILE A 173 4.11 -1.60 10.79
CA ILE A 173 5.09 -2.23 11.68
C ILE A 173 4.48 -3.46 12.37
N PRO A 174 3.28 -3.39 12.98
CA PRO A 174 2.59 -4.55 13.53
C PRO A 174 1.84 -5.37 12.45
N ALA A 175 2.24 -5.32 11.19
CA ALA A 175 1.65 -6.17 10.16
C ALA A 175 2.23 -7.60 10.25
N GLN A 176 1.37 -8.59 10.45
CA GLN A 176 1.72 -10.00 10.61
C GLN A 176 2.41 -10.57 9.37
N ASP A 177 1.96 -10.21 8.18
CA ASP A 177 2.53 -10.64 6.89
C ASP A 177 3.96 -10.09 6.70
N TYR A 178 4.24 -8.88 7.21
CA TYR A 178 5.59 -8.34 7.23
C TYR A 178 6.48 -9.12 8.22
N LEU A 179 6.02 -9.31 9.46
CA LEU A 179 6.80 -10.01 10.48
C LEU A 179 7.13 -11.44 10.02
N GLN A 180 6.14 -12.17 9.51
CA GLN A 180 6.28 -13.55 9.07
C GLN A 180 7.35 -13.70 7.97
N ARG A 181 7.38 -12.81 6.98
CA ARG A 181 8.43 -12.81 5.93
C ARG A 181 9.82 -12.52 6.52
N THR A 182 9.92 -11.57 7.45
CA THR A 182 11.22 -11.26 8.07
C THR A 182 11.71 -12.39 8.97
N CYS A 183 10.83 -13.15 9.65
CA CYS A 183 11.20 -14.31 10.44
C CYS A 183 11.58 -15.52 9.56
N ALA A 184 10.93 -15.70 8.41
CA ALA A 184 11.22 -16.77 7.45
C ALA A 184 12.56 -16.59 6.69
N ALA A 185 13.19 -15.41 6.74
CA ALA A 185 14.47 -15.19 6.07
C ALA A 185 15.61 -16.04 6.67
N LYS A 186 16.63 -16.35 5.84
CA LYS A 186 17.73 -17.27 6.19
C LYS A 186 18.49 -16.88 7.45
N ASN A 187 18.73 -15.59 7.68
CA ASN A 187 19.45 -15.09 8.85
C ASN A 187 19.04 -13.64 9.17
N GLU A 188 19.43 -13.16 10.35
CA GLU A 188 19.13 -11.80 10.84
C GLU A 188 19.64 -10.72 9.89
N SER A 189 20.87 -10.85 9.38
CA SER A 189 21.43 -9.85 8.46
C SER A 189 20.64 -9.77 7.16
N THR A 190 20.20 -10.90 6.60
CA THR A 190 19.39 -10.94 5.39
C THR A 190 18.05 -10.28 5.64
N ALA A 191 17.37 -10.60 6.74
CA ALA A 191 16.08 -10.01 7.10
C ALA A 191 16.14 -8.48 7.21
N VAL A 192 17.17 -7.95 7.87
CA VAL A 192 17.35 -6.50 8.03
C VAL A 192 17.73 -5.83 6.70
N LYS A 193 18.68 -6.41 5.95
CA LYS A 193 19.09 -5.85 4.65
C LYS A 193 17.95 -5.86 3.63
N SER A 194 17.14 -6.92 3.58
CA SER A 194 16.00 -7.00 2.68
C SER A 194 14.97 -5.91 2.98
N THR A 195 14.75 -5.57 4.25
CA THR A 195 13.86 -4.48 4.64
C THR A 195 14.35 -3.12 4.13
N PHE A 196 15.65 -2.85 4.19
CA PHE A 196 16.22 -1.59 3.66
C PHE A 196 16.16 -1.53 2.13
N VAL A 197 16.44 -2.64 1.46
CA VAL A 197 16.29 -2.75 0.00
C VAL A 197 14.83 -2.54 -0.40
N ALA A 198 13.88 -3.17 0.30
CA ALA A 198 12.45 -2.95 0.08
C ALA A 198 12.06 -1.49 0.29
N ALA A 199 12.60 -0.80 1.31
CA ALA A 199 12.35 0.62 1.53
C ALA A 199 12.84 1.49 0.36
N ALA A 200 14.02 1.21 -0.18
CA ALA A 200 14.56 1.92 -1.33
C ALA A 200 13.70 1.70 -2.60
N LEU A 201 13.31 0.45 -2.86
CA LEU A 201 12.46 0.10 -4.00
C LEU A 201 11.05 0.70 -3.89
N TYR A 202 10.50 0.76 -2.67
CA TYR A 202 9.21 1.39 -2.41
C TYR A 202 9.26 2.89 -2.66
N ILE A 203 10.35 3.58 -2.31
CA ILE A 203 10.53 5.00 -2.63
C ILE A 203 10.67 5.22 -4.14
N SER A 204 11.43 4.37 -4.84
CA SER A 204 11.66 4.55 -6.28
C SER A 204 10.42 4.28 -7.13
N PHE A 205 9.73 3.16 -6.89
CA PHE A 205 8.58 2.75 -7.72
C PHE A 205 7.24 3.18 -7.12
N GLY A 206 7.13 3.22 -5.80
CA GLY A 206 5.89 3.60 -5.11
C GLY A 206 5.48 5.04 -5.35
N VAL A 207 6.44 5.95 -5.59
CA VAL A 207 6.14 7.36 -5.96
C VAL A 207 5.54 7.49 -7.36
N LEU A 208 5.77 6.53 -8.26
CA LEU A 208 5.21 6.59 -9.62
C LEU A 208 3.69 6.45 -9.60
N SER A 209 3.13 5.62 -8.71
CA SER A 209 1.68 5.40 -8.63
C SER A 209 0.87 6.66 -8.31
N PRO A 210 1.15 7.45 -7.25
CA PRO A 210 0.42 8.68 -6.99
C PRO A 210 0.67 9.74 -8.07
N LEU A 211 1.88 9.81 -8.65
CA LEU A 211 2.16 10.71 -9.77
C LEU A 211 1.28 10.41 -10.99
N ILE A 212 1.15 9.12 -11.35
CA ILE A 212 0.24 8.68 -12.41
C ILE A 212 -1.19 9.10 -12.10
N GLY A 213 -1.65 8.91 -10.85
CA GLY A 213 -2.99 9.29 -10.43
C GLY A 213 -3.26 10.80 -10.55
N VAL A 214 -2.34 11.64 -10.07
CA VAL A 214 -2.47 13.11 -10.14
C VAL A 214 -2.51 13.58 -11.59
N VAL A 215 -1.61 13.08 -12.44
CA VAL A 215 -1.53 13.51 -13.84
C VAL A 215 -2.73 12.98 -14.64
N ALA A 216 -3.17 11.74 -14.38
CA ALA A 216 -4.36 11.20 -15.02
C ALA A 216 -5.61 12.03 -14.67
N PHE A 217 -5.76 12.43 -13.40
CA PHE A 217 -6.86 13.31 -12.99
C PHE A 217 -6.78 14.70 -13.67
N GLY A 218 -5.59 15.28 -13.76
CA GLY A 218 -5.39 16.59 -14.42
C GLY A 218 -5.61 16.58 -15.92
N ALA A 219 -5.23 15.49 -16.60
CA ALA A 219 -5.36 15.36 -18.04
C ALA A 219 -6.75 14.88 -18.51
N LEU A 220 -7.43 14.02 -17.73
CA LEU A 220 -8.73 13.44 -18.09
C LEU A 220 -9.93 14.24 -17.55
N GLY A 221 -9.68 15.20 -16.64
CA GLY A 221 -10.73 16.03 -16.03
C GLY A 221 -11.54 15.30 -14.97
N ALA A 222 -12.26 16.07 -14.14
CA ALA A 222 -13.07 15.60 -13.02
C ALA A 222 -14.41 14.94 -13.42
N ASP A 223 -14.56 14.48 -14.67
CA ASP A 223 -15.77 13.81 -15.18
C ASP A 223 -15.78 12.30 -14.85
N LEU A 224 -15.11 11.89 -13.78
CA LEU A 224 -15.34 10.60 -13.15
C LEU A 224 -16.62 10.73 -12.33
N THR A 225 -17.69 10.05 -12.75
CA THR A 225 -18.97 10.04 -12.03
C THR A 225 -18.76 9.53 -10.59
N ALA A 226 -19.62 9.94 -9.65
CA ALA A 226 -19.49 9.58 -8.23
C ALA A 226 -19.32 8.06 -7.97
N GLU A 227 -19.91 7.21 -8.83
CA GLU A 227 -19.73 5.74 -8.81
C GLU A 227 -18.28 5.29 -9.08
N GLN A 228 -17.51 6.03 -9.88
CA GLN A 228 -16.10 5.73 -10.17
C GLN A 228 -15.16 6.23 -9.05
N ASN A 229 -15.56 7.30 -8.34
CA ASN A 229 -14.81 7.83 -7.19
C ASN A 229 -15.05 7.02 -5.90
N GLU A 230 -16.18 6.32 -5.78
CA GLU A 230 -16.51 5.50 -4.61
C GLU A 230 -15.46 4.40 -4.34
N PHE A 231 -14.86 3.85 -5.39
CA PHE A 231 -13.75 2.89 -5.28
C PHE A 231 -12.45 3.48 -4.69
N THR A 232 -12.32 4.81 -4.69
CA THR A 232 -11.14 5.51 -4.15
C THR A 232 -11.33 5.89 -2.68
N LEU A 233 -12.57 6.02 -2.19
CA LEU A 233 -12.88 6.43 -0.82
C LEU A 233 -13.15 5.26 0.14
N ILE A 234 -13.30 4.03 -0.38
CA ILE A 234 -13.53 2.81 0.42
C ILE A 234 -12.21 2.03 0.69
N MET A 235 -11.06 2.53 0.23
CA MET A 235 -9.73 2.01 0.57
C MET A 235 -9.03 2.81 1.66
#